data_AF-A0A1Y5ETI9-F1
#
_entry.id   AF-A0A1Y5ETI9-F1
#
_cell.length_a   1.000
_cell.length_b   1.000
_cell.length_c   1.000
_cell.angle_alpha   90.00
_cell.angle_beta   90.00
_cell.angle_gamma   90.00
#
_symmetry.space_group_name_H-M   'P 1'
#
loop_
_entity.id
_entity.type
_entity.pdbx_description
1 polymer ?
#
loop_
_entity_poly.entity_id
_entity_poly.type
_entity_poly.pdbx_seq_one_letter_code
_entity_poly.pdbx_strand_id
1 'polypeptide(L)'
;AAIPWLCLWPENLGINVNRMSDELLVSMIENITSEHRDAVLAQMESSGFETLDDFLDNENLSDYSLSAEDWRKNILLVDVFVDVTLSGRSMSLHSRLYQSEDGPVVSYYRAYGPNKKLQTLFGVEALEK
;
A
#
# COMPACT_ATOMS: atom_id res chain seq x y z
N ALA A 1 -0.49 -5.59 17.29
CA ALA A 1 -1.38 -4.45 17.03
C ALA A 1 -1.67 -4.41 15.54
N ALA A 2 -2.93 -4.29 15.10
CA ALA A 2 -3.32 -4.46 13.70
C ALA A 2 -3.22 -3.17 12.84
N ILE A 3 -2.94 -2.03 13.47
CA ILE A 3 -2.98 -0.70 12.83
C ILE A 3 -2.08 -0.56 11.59
N PRO A 4 -0.84 -1.11 11.54
CA PRO A 4 0.00 -0.99 10.34
C PRO A 4 -0.54 -1.74 9.12
N TRP A 5 -1.39 -2.74 9.33
CA TRP A 5 -1.88 -3.65 8.31
C TRP A 5 -3.32 -3.36 7.86
N LEU A 6 -3.99 -2.42 8.53
CA LEU A 6 -5.38 -2.08 8.28
C LEU A 6 -5.50 -0.66 7.75
N CYS A 7 -6.29 -0.51 6.71
CA CYS A 7 -6.67 0.78 6.16
C CYS A 7 -8.19 0.85 5.96
N LEU A 8 -8.75 2.05 6.18
CA LEU A 8 -10.15 2.33 5.93
C LEU A 8 -10.29 3.00 4.57
N TRP A 9 -10.93 2.29 3.65
CA TRP A 9 -11.14 2.72 2.27
C TRP A 9 -12.63 3.01 2.01
N PRO A 10 -12.95 3.92 1.07
CA PRO A 10 -14.33 4.24 0.70
C PRO A 10 -15.04 3.07 0.02
N GLU A 11 -14.28 2.14 -0.57
CA GLU A 11 -14.76 0.99 -1.34
C GLU A 11 -13.97 -0.25 -0.94
N ASN A 12 -14.53 -1.44 -1.19
CA ASN A 12 -13.78 -2.68 -1.09
C ASN A 12 -12.83 -2.74 -2.29
N LEU A 13 -11.53 -2.57 -2.05
CA LEU A 13 -10.52 -2.64 -3.08
C LEU A 13 -9.54 -3.75 -2.70
N GLY A 14 -9.05 -4.49 -3.70
CA GLY A 14 -8.02 -5.50 -3.51
C GLY A 14 -6.68 -4.92 -3.04
N ILE A 15 -5.73 -5.80 -2.75
CA ILE A 15 -4.37 -5.46 -2.33
C ILE A 15 -3.49 -5.26 -3.55
N ASN A 16 -2.63 -4.23 -3.51
CA ASN A 16 -1.67 -4.01 -4.58
C ASN A 16 -0.56 -5.06 -4.55
N VAL A 17 -0.51 -5.91 -5.58
CA VAL A 17 0.39 -7.07 -5.68
C VAL A 17 1.87 -6.69 -5.66
N ASN A 18 2.21 -5.44 -6.02
CA ASN A 18 3.59 -4.94 -6.05
C ASN A 18 3.97 -4.12 -4.80
N ARG A 19 3.07 -3.99 -3.82
CA ARG A 19 3.27 -3.13 -2.64
C ARG A 19 2.84 -3.78 -1.31
N MET A 20 2.35 -5.01 -1.34
CA MET A 20 2.01 -5.75 -0.13
C MET A 20 3.26 -6.09 0.68
N SER A 21 3.11 -6.26 1.98
CA SER A 21 4.18 -6.76 2.85
C SER A 21 4.17 -8.29 2.89
N ASP A 22 5.25 -8.87 3.41
CA ASP A 22 5.36 -10.30 3.70
C ASP A 22 4.21 -10.79 4.59
N GLU A 23 3.89 -10.04 5.65
CA GLU A 23 2.82 -10.40 6.58
C GLU A 23 1.45 -10.43 5.91
N LEU A 24 1.19 -9.52 4.96
CA LEU A 24 -0.04 -9.53 4.18
C LEU A 24 -0.08 -10.70 3.21
N LEU A 25 1.03 -11.01 2.54
CA LEU A 25 1.13 -12.16 1.63
C LEU A 25 0.80 -13.47 2.35
N VAL A 26 1.42 -13.72 3.51
CA VAL A 26 1.19 -14.93 4.32
C VAL A 26 -0.23 -14.98 4.89
N SER A 27 -0.84 -13.83 5.16
CA SER A 27 -2.21 -13.76 5.68
C SER A 27 -3.26 -13.96 4.60
N MET A 28 -2.99 -13.53 3.37
CA MET A 28 -3.94 -13.55 2.26
C MET A 28 -3.88 -14.83 1.42
N ILE A 29 -2.73 -15.51 1.39
CA ILE A 29 -2.57 -16.79 0.68
C ILE A 29 -2.47 -17.91 1.72
N GLU A 30 -3.58 -18.62 1.91
CA GLU A 30 -3.67 -19.69 2.89
C GLU A 30 -2.62 -20.77 2.66
N ASN A 31 -1.86 -21.10 3.71
CA ASN A 31 -0.84 -22.15 3.70
C ASN A 31 0.26 -21.99 2.64
N ILE A 32 0.60 -20.74 2.27
CA ILE A 32 1.75 -20.48 1.40
C ILE A 32 3.04 -21.07 1.99
N THR A 33 3.80 -21.80 1.17
CA THR A 33 5.09 -22.34 1.61
C THR A 33 6.14 -21.24 1.67
N SER A 34 7.17 -21.39 2.50
CA SER A 34 8.27 -20.42 2.55
C SER A 34 8.94 -20.25 1.19
N GLU A 35 9.08 -21.33 0.42
CA GLU A 35 9.68 -21.30 -0.92
C GLU A 35 8.87 -20.44 -1.90
N HIS A 36 7.57 -20.68 -2.00
CA HIS A 36 6.69 -19.91 -2.89
C HIS A 36 6.57 -18.45 -2.47
N ARG A 37 6.47 -18.20 -1.16
CA ARG A 37 6.45 -16.85 -0.59
C ARG A 37 7.72 -16.08 -0.93
N ASP A 38 8.90 -16.68 -0.71
CA ASP A 38 10.19 -16.03 -0.95
C ASP A 38 10.37 -15.75 -2.45
N ALA A 39 9.90 -16.64 -3.33
CA ALA A 39 9.91 -16.44 -4.78
C ALA A 39 9.03 -15.25 -5.20
N VAL A 40 7.81 -15.14 -4.66
CA VAL A 40 6.90 -14.01 -4.94
C VAL A 40 7.50 -12.70 -4.44
N LEU A 41 8.04 -12.66 -3.22
CA LEU A 41 8.69 -11.47 -2.68
C LEU A 41 9.91 -11.05 -3.52
N ALA A 42 10.74 -12.00 -3.96
CA ALA A 42 11.88 -11.72 -4.84
C ALA A 42 11.44 -11.18 -6.22
N GLN A 43 10.33 -11.69 -6.76
CA GLN A 43 9.76 -11.15 -8.00
C GLN A 43 9.25 -9.72 -7.80
N MET A 44 8.56 -9.44 -6.69
CA MET A 44 8.09 -8.09 -6.34
C MET A 44 9.25 -7.09 -6.19
N GLU A 45 10.36 -7.49 -5.58
CA GLU A 45 11.53 -6.62 -5.37
C GLU A 45 12.32 -6.35 -6.67
N SER A 46 12.26 -7.26 -7.64
CA SER A 46 13.04 -7.16 -8.87
C SER A 46 12.32 -6.39 -9.97
N SER A 47 11.23 -6.94 -10.50
CA SER A 47 10.47 -6.40 -11.63
C SER A 47 9.00 -6.15 -11.32
N GLY A 48 8.48 -6.78 -10.28
CA GLY A 48 7.05 -6.80 -10.00
C GLY A 48 6.26 -7.56 -11.06
N PHE A 49 4.94 -7.40 -10.98
CA PHE A 49 3.96 -7.95 -11.92
C PHE A 49 3.48 -6.87 -12.88
N GLU A 50 3.49 -7.14 -14.19
CA GLU A 50 3.08 -6.17 -15.21
C GLU A 50 1.58 -6.14 -15.44
N THR A 51 0.88 -7.22 -15.18
CA THR A 51 -0.57 -7.27 -15.15
C THR A 51 -1.04 -7.95 -13.87
N LEU A 52 -2.35 -7.87 -13.60
CA LEU A 52 -2.91 -8.70 -12.53
C LEU A 52 -2.85 -10.18 -12.91
N ASP A 53 -3.05 -10.50 -14.19
CA ASP A 53 -2.99 -11.88 -14.70
C ASP A 53 -1.60 -12.49 -14.49
N ASP A 54 -0.52 -11.72 -14.66
CA ASP A 54 0.85 -12.19 -14.38
C ASP A 54 1.04 -12.66 -12.92
N PHE A 55 0.32 -12.05 -11.99
CA PHE A 55 0.33 -12.44 -10.58
C PHE A 55 -0.52 -13.70 -10.36
N LEU A 56 -1.72 -13.74 -10.93
CA LEU A 56 -2.66 -14.86 -10.78
C LEU A 56 -2.15 -16.14 -11.46
N ASP A 57 -1.41 -16.00 -12.56
CA ASP A 57 -0.83 -17.09 -13.35
C ASP A 57 0.62 -17.44 -12.92
N ASN A 58 1.11 -16.87 -11.81
CA ASN A 58 2.47 -17.16 -11.33
C ASN A 58 2.64 -18.64 -11.00
N GLU A 59 3.71 -19.27 -11.52
CA GLU A 59 4.01 -20.69 -11.29
C GLU A 59 4.17 -21.04 -9.79
N ASN A 60 4.67 -20.11 -8.98
CA ASN A 60 4.81 -20.29 -7.54
C ASN A 60 3.48 -20.14 -6.81
N LEU A 61 2.42 -19.70 -7.49
CA LEU A 61 1.09 -19.49 -6.95
C LEU A 61 0.02 -20.44 -7.51
N SER A 62 0.37 -21.30 -8.48
CA SER A 62 -0.60 -22.16 -9.19
C SER A 62 -1.35 -23.15 -8.30
N ASP A 63 -0.76 -23.53 -7.16
CA ASP A 63 -1.35 -24.46 -6.20
C ASP A 63 -2.30 -23.78 -5.19
N TYR A 64 -2.46 -22.45 -5.26
CA TYR A 64 -3.31 -21.68 -4.34
C TYR A 64 -4.55 -21.14 -5.05
N SER A 65 -5.66 -21.10 -4.32
CA SER A 65 -6.91 -20.52 -4.81
C SER A 65 -6.92 -19.02 -4.55
N LEU A 66 -6.65 -18.21 -5.56
CA LEU A 66 -6.68 -16.75 -5.48
C LEU A 66 -7.96 -16.21 -6.12
N SER A 67 -8.70 -15.36 -5.40
CA SER A 67 -9.82 -14.60 -6.00
C SER A 67 -9.30 -13.31 -6.62
N ALA A 68 -9.58 -13.06 -7.89
CA ALA A 68 -9.11 -11.86 -8.58
C ALA A 68 -9.61 -10.55 -7.92
N GLU A 69 -10.72 -10.59 -7.19
CA GLU A 69 -11.30 -9.42 -6.51
C GLU A 69 -10.45 -8.93 -5.31
N ASP A 70 -9.63 -9.80 -4.74
CA ASP A 70 -8.76 -9.50 -3.60
C ASP A 70 -7.47 -8.78 -4.01
N TRP A 71 -7.22 -8.61 -5.32
CA TRP A 71 -5.93 -8.18 -5.85
C TRP A 71 -6.04 -7.07 -6.90
N ARG A 72 -4.96 -6.32 -7.08
CA ARG A 72 -4.87 -5.22 -8.06
C ARG A 72 -3.43 -4.82 -8.36
N LYS A 73 -3.20 -4.13 -9.49
CA LYS A 73 -1.89 -3.53 -9.84
C LYS A 73 -1.85 -2.00 -9.63
N ASN A 74 -2.98 -1.32 -9.87
CA ASN A 74 -3.04 0.14 -9.81
C ASN A 74 -2.93 0.66 -8.37
N ILE A 75 -2.55 1.93 -8.20
CA ILE A 75 -2.61 2.66 -6.93
C ILE A 75 -3.69 3.72 -7.09
N LEU A 76 -4.80 3.57 -6.36
CA LEU A 76 -5.93 4.51 -6.40
C LEU A 76 -5.94 5.42 -5.17
N LEU A 77 -5.12 5.13 -4.15
CA LEU A 77 -5.13 5.86 -2.90
C LEU A 77 -3.71 6.07 -2.40
N VAL A 78 -3.40 7.31 -2.01
CA VAL A 78 -2.07 7.70 -1.54
C VAL A 78 -2.21 8.58 -0.30
N ASP A 79 -1.43 8.29 0.73
CA ASP A 79 -1.26 9.16 1.89
C ASP A 79 -0.13 10.16 1.61
N VAL A 80 -0.44 11.45 1.79
CA VAL A 80 0.48 12.58 1.56
C VAL A 80 0.69 13.32 2.87
N PHE A 81 1.95 13.46 3.26
CA PHE A 81 2.38 14.24 4.42
C PHE A 81 3.01 15.54 3.95
N VAL A 82 2.52 16.67 4.45
CA VAL A 82 3.01 18.00 4.13
C VAL A 82 3.40 18.70 5.43
N ASP A 83 4.66 19.10 5.52
CA ASP A 83 5.17 19.95 6.59
C ASP A 83 5.62 21.29 6.01
N VAL A 84 5.10 22.38 6.58
CA VAL A 84 5.43 23.75 6.18
C VAL A 84 5.97 24.49 7.39
N THR A 85 7.17 25.07 7.25
CA THR A 85 7.73 25.97 8.25
C THR A 85 7.78 27.39 7.67
N LEU A 86 7.07 28.31 8.30
CA LEU A 86 7.00 29.73 7.91
C LEU A 86 7.23 30.62 9.13
N SER A 87 8.25 31.49 9.06
CA SER A 87 8.55 32.48 10.10
C SER A 87 8.62 31.89 11.52
N GLY A 88 9.24 30.72 11.67
CA GLY A 88 9.40 30.01 12.95
C GLY A 88 8.18 29.25 13.43
N ARG A 89 7.08 29.20 12.66
CA ARG A 89 5.92 28.35 12.93
C ARG A 89 5.92 27.15 12.00
N SER A 90 5.71 25.95 12.55
CA SER A 90 5.56 24.73 11.77
C SER A 90 4.10 24.27 11.76
N MET A 91 3.65 23.84 10.59
CA MET A 91 2.31 23.31 10.34
C MET A 91 2.44 21.99 9.60
N SER A 92 1.62 21.02 10.00
CA SER A 92 1.60 19.68 9.41
C SER A 92 0.20 19.39 8.89
N LEU A 93 0.14 18.77 7.71
CA LEU A 93 -1.07 18.30 7.06
C LEU A 93 -0.84 16.84 6.60
N HIS A 94 -1.74 15.96 6.99
CA HIS A 94 -1.88 14.63 6.40
C HIS A 94 -3.11 14.66 5.49
N SER A 95 -2.92 14.36 4.21
CA SER A 95 -4.00 14.24 3.24
C SER A 95 -4.05 12.84 2.67
N ARG A 96 -5.25 12.32 2.46
CA ARG A 96 -5.45 11.11 1.67
C ARG A 96 -6.01 11.51 0.31
N LEU A 97 -5.29 11.16 -0.74
CA LEU A 97 -5.70 11.38 -2.10
C LEU A 97 -6.32 10.09 -2.65
N TYR A 98 -7.40 10.21 -3.39
CA TYR A 98 -8.05 9.11 -4.07
C TYR A 98 -8.26 9.48 -5.54
N GLN A 99 -8.06 8.51 -6.41
CA GLN A 99 -8.38 8.58 -7.82
C GLN A 99 -9.32 7.42 -8.14
N SER A 100 -10.50 7.70 -8.70
CA SER A 100 -11.31 6.64 -9.31
C SER A 100 -10.73 6.27 -10.68
N GLU A 101 -11.08 5.11 -11.22
CA GLU A 101 -10.47 4.50 -12.42
C GLU A 101 -10.19 5.49 -13.58
N ASP A 102 -11.14 6.38 -13.88
CA ASP A 102 -11.01 7.43 -14.90
C ASP A 102 -11.18 8.87 -14.36
N GLY A 103 -11.15 9.02 -13.03
CA GLY A 103 -11.46 10.28 -12.37
C GLY A 103 -10.26 11.20 -12.14
N PRO A 104 -10.52 12.47 -11.81
CA PRO A 104 -9.47 13.33 -11.27
C PRO A 104 -9.01 12.83 -9.90
N VAL A 105 -7.77 13.15 -9.54
CA VAL A 105 -7.27 12.97 -8.17
C VAL A 105 -8.01 13.95 -7.25
N VAL A 106 -8.70 13.42 -6.25
CA VAL A 106 -9.44 14.20 -5.26
C VAL A 106 -8.89 14.01 -3.85
N SER A 107 -9.05 15.02 -3.00
CA SER A 107 -8.73 14.90 -1.58
C SER A 107 -9.88 14.21 -0.87
N TYR A 108 -9.68 12.97 -0.43
CA TYR A 108 -10.66 12.18 0.30
C TYR A 108 -10.71 12.55 1.79
N TYR A 109 -9.54 12.81 2.38
CA TYR A 109 -9.41 13.14 3.80
C TYR A 109 -8.29 14.16 4.03
N ARG A 110 -8.46 14.99 5.06
CA ARG A 110 -7.42 15.90 5.56
C ARG A 110 -7.43 15.94 7.08
N ALA A 111 -6.26 15.86 7.67
CA ALA A 111 -6.03 16.12 9.09
C ALA A 111 -4.89 17.12 9.28
N TYR A 112 -5.14 18.11 10.12
CA TYR A 112 -4.15 19.09 10.54
C TYR A 112 -3.62 18.74 11.92
N GLY A 113 -2.36 19.06 12.17
CA GLY A 113 -1.70 18.88 13.47
C GLY A 113 -0.51 17.93 13.39
N PRO A 114 0.22 17.75 14.51
CA PRO A 114 1.46 16.99 14.52
C PRO A 114 1.24 15.54 14.06
N ASN A 115 1.82 15.18 12.92
CA ASN A 115 1.66 13.85 12.31
C ASN A 115 2.97 13.05 12.30
N LYS A 116 4.00 13.47 13.06
CA LYS A 116 5.31 12.78 13.15
C LYS A 116 5.21 11.29 13.46
N LYS A 117 4.36 10.90 14.43
CA LYS A 117 4.16 9.46 14.75
C LYS A 117 3.58 8.69 13.57
N LEU A 118 2.70 9.33 12.80
CA LEU A 118 2.08 8.73 11.62
C LEU A 118 3.11 8.63 10.49
N GLN A 119 3.89 9.69 10.26
CA GLN A 119 5.03 9.69 9.34
C GLN A 119 6.00 8.52 9.62
N THR A 120 6.40 8.32 10.87
CA THR A 120 7.26 7.17 11.27
C THR A 120 6.60 5.83 10.95
N LEU A 121 5.29 5.67 11.20
CA LEU A 121 4.56 4.44 10.86
C LEU A 121 4.56 4.16 9.34
N PHE A 122 4.53 5.20 8.51
CA PHE A 122 4.60 5.08 7.06
C PHE A 122 6.03 5.08 6.51
N GLY A 123 7.06 5.12 7.37
CA GLY A 123 8.47 5.22 6.94
C GLY A 123 8.80 6.51 6.18
N VAL A 124 7.96 7.54 6.29
CA VAL A 124 8.14 8.84 5.64
C VAL A 124 8.71 9.80 6.67
N GLU A 125 9.96 9.64 7.04
CA GLU A 125 10.61 10.63 7.89
C GLU A 125 10.93 11.88 7.07
N ALA A 126 10.46 13.05 7.51
CA ALA A 126 10.97 14.30 6.98
C ALA A 126 12.48 14.30 7.20
N LEU A 127 13.26 14.36 6.11
CA LEU A 127 14.70 14.58 6.16
C LEU A 127 14.95 15.80 7.05
N GLU A 128 15.44 15.58 8.26
CA GLU A 128 15.89 16.66 9.13
C GLU A 128 17.00 17.40 8.38
N LYS A 129 16.75 18.66 8.02
CA LYS A 129 17.76 19.56 7.48
C LYS A 129 18.53 20.23 8.60
#